data_AF-A0A2G9P355-F1
#
_entry.id   AF-A0A2G9P355-F1
#
_cell.length_a   1.000
_cell.length_b   1.000
_cell.length_c   1.000
_cell.angle_alpha   90.00
_cell.angle_beta   90.00
_cell.angle_gamma   90.00
#
_symmetry.space_group_name_H-M   'P 1'
#
loop_
_entity.id
_entity.type
_entity.pdbx_description
1 polymer ?
#
loop_
_entity_poly.entity_id
_entity_poly.type
_entity_poly.pdbx_seq_one_letter_code
_entity_poly.pdbx_strand_id
1 'polypeptide(L)'
;FAMFQATFAIITPILIIGGLIDRIKFSALIIFILLWATFVYDPVAHWVWGGGYIGGGAIDLNPDLSPSFALDFAGGTVVHITSGFSALAGALILGRRLGY
;
A
#
# COMPACT_ATOMS: atom_id res chain seq x y z
N PHE A 1 -16.26 11.56 -0.53
CA PHE A 1 -15.56 10.29 -0.25
C PHE A 1 -14.35 10.07 -1.16
N ALA A 2 -14.51 10.10 -2.49
CA ALA A 2 -13.39 9.89 -3.44
C ALA A 2 -12.15 10.79 -3.17
N MET A 3 -12.34 12.09 -2.96
CA MET A 3 -11.23 13.01 -2.64
C MET A 3 -10.53 12.70 -1.30
N PHE A 4 -11.27 12.17 -0.32
CA PHE A 4 -10.70 11.73 0.95
C PHE A 4 -9.85 10.47 0.77
N GLN A 5 -10.30 9.51 -0.03
CA GLN A 5 -9.49 8.33 -0.37
C GLN A 5 -8.27 8.69 -1.23
N ALA A 6 -8.39 9.70 -2.09
CA ALA A 6 -7.28 10.19 -2.90
C ALA A 6 -6.11 10.71 -2.05
N THR A 7 -6.35 11.30 -0.87
CA THR A 7 -5.25 11.74 0.01
C THR A 7 -4.46 10.56 0.55
N PHE A 8 -5.12 9.44 0.90
CA PHE A 8 -4.45 8.19 1.27
C PHE A 8 -3.66 7.60 0.10
N ALA A 9 -4.25 7.59 -1.10
CA ALA A 9 -3.57 7.10 -2.30
C ALA A 9 -2.31 7.92 -2.63
N ILE A 10 -2.32 9.23 -2.36
CA ILE A 10 -1.16 10.12 -2.59
C ILE A 10 -0.09 9.94 -1.51
N ILE A 11 -0.45 9.86 -0.22
CA ILE A 11 0.54 9.81 0.85
C ILE A 11 1.28 8.47 0.90
N THR A 12 0.62 7.37 0.52
CA THR A 12 1.20 6.03 0.61
C THR A 12 2.49 5.85 -0.20
N PRO A 13 2.54 6.18 -1.51
CA PRO A 13 3.79 6.12 -2.27
C PRO A 13 4.84 7.13 -1.77
N ILE A 14 4.44 8.26 -1.18
CA ILE A 14 5.38 9.22 -0.58
C ILE A 14 6.13 8.57 0.60
N LEU A 15 5.45 7.75 1.41
CA LEU A 15 6.10 6.99 2.49
C LEU A 15 7.12 5.98 1.95
N ILE A 16 6.84 5.35 0.81
CA ILE A 16 7.76 4.40 0.17
C ILE A 16 9.08 5.08 -0.24
N ILE A 17 8.99 6.31 -0.76
CA ILE A 17 10.16 7.08 -1.24
C ILE A 17 11.21 7.24 -0.15
N GLY A 18 10.82 7.38 1.12
CA GLY A 18 11.77 7.47 2.24
C GLY A 18 12.75 6.29 2.28
N GLY A 19 12.30 5.10 1.89
CA GLY A 19 13.14 3.92 1.76
C GLY A 19 14.04 3.92 0.53
N LEU A 20 13.72 4.67 -0.54
CA LEU A 20 14.37 4.58 -1.85
C LEU A 20 15.24 5.82 -2.20
N ILE A 21 15.14 6.88 -1.40
CA ILE A 21 15.78 8.17 -1.66
C ILE A 21 17.30 8.04 -1.86
N ASP A 22 17.83 8.92 -2.72
CA ASP A 22 19.24 9.05 -3.15
C ASP A 22 19.83 7.89 -3.98
N ARG A 23 19.04 6.90 -4.37
CA ARG A 23 19.54 5.75 -5.16
C ARG A 23 18.58 5.17 -6.20
N ILE A 24 17.42 5.79 -6.38
CA ILE A 24 16.48 5.46 -7.46
C ILE A 24 16.48 6.57 -8.52
N LYS A 25 16.43 6.20 -9.79
CA LYS A 25 16.23 7.17 -10.88
C LYS A 25 14.81 7.74 -10.80
N PHE A 26 14.66 9.03 -11.01
CA PHE A 26 13.34 9.68 -10.96
C PHE A 26 12.34 9.08 -11.97
N SER A 27 12.78 8.76 -13.18
CA SER A 27 11.92 8.09 -14.18
C SER A 27 11.47 6.70 -13.74
N ALA A 28 12.36 5.92 -13.11
CA ALA A 28 12.01 4.63 -12.53
C ALA A 28 11.04 4.79 -11.35
N LEU A 29 11.17 5.85 -10.56
CA LEU A 29 10.26 6.15 -9.46
C LEU A 29 8.83 6.45 -9.95
N ILE A 30 8.67 7.24 -11.02
CA ILE A 30 7.34 7.52 -11.59
C ILE A 30 6.67 6.23 -12.06
N ILE A 31 7.39 5.40 -12.81
CA ILE A 31 6.88 4.11 -13.31
C ILE A 31 6.52 3.21 -12.13
N PHE A 32 7.39 3.14 -11.11
CA PHE A 32 7.14 2.37 -9.90
C PHE A 32 5.86 2.83 -9.19
N ILE A 33 5.67 4.14 -8.98
CA ILE A 33 4.47 4.66 -8.29
C ILE A 33 3.20 4.31 -9.06
N LEU A 34 3.20 4.45 -10.39
CA LEU A 34 2.03 4.10 -11.21
C LEU A 34 1.70 2.60 -11.13
N LEU A 35 2.70 1.74 -11.33
CA LEU A 35 2.51 0.29 -11.23
C LEU A 35 2.10 -0.13 -9.83
N TRP A 36 2.73 0.45 -8.80
CA TRP A 36 2.46 0.12 -7.41
C TRP A 36 1.07 0.57 -6.98
N ALA A 37 0.62 1.76 -7.40
CA ALA A 37 -0.74 2.21 -7.13
C ALA A 37 -1.76 1.23 -7.75
N THR A 38 -1.59 0.87 -9.02
CA THR A 38 -2.54 0.00 -9.73
C THR A 38 -2.54 -1.45 -9.25
N PHE A 39 -1.36 -2.03 -8.96
CA PHE A 39 -1.24 -3.47 -8.67
C PHE A 39 -1.11 -3.80 -7.18
N VAL A 40 -0.88 -2.81 -6.32
CA VAL A 40 -0.74 -3.02 -4.87
C VAL A 40 -1.75 -2.18 -4.11
N TYR A 41 -1.76 -0.86 -4.29
CA TYR A 41 -2.63 0.02 -3.51
C TYR A 41 -4.11 -0.22 -3.81
N ASP A 42 -4.52 -0.13 -5.07
CA ASP A 42 -5.93 -0.24 -5.46
C ASP A 42 -6.53 -1.61 -5.08
N PRO A 43 -5.84 -2.75 -5.30
CA PRO A 43 -6.33 -4.05 -4.83
C PRO A 43 -6.45 -4.14 -3.32
N VAL A 44 -5.43 -3.70 -2.55
CA VAL A 44 -5.47 -3.78 -1.09
C VAL A 44 -6.54 -2.85 -0.51
N ALA A 45 -6.68 -1.63 -1.04
CA ALA A 45 -7.74 -0.71 -0.67
C ALA A 45 -9.13 -1.30 -0.97
N HIS A 46 -9.28 -1.99 -2.11
CA HIS A 46 -10.53 -2.70 -2.43
C HIS A 46 -10.80 -3.85 -1.45
N TRP A 47 -9.78 -4.65 -1.13
CA TRP A 47 -9.91 -5.78 -0.21
C TRP A 47 -10.34 -5.36 1.19
N VAL A 48 -9.79 -4.25 1.70
CA VAL A 48 -9.97 -3.80 3.09
C VAL A 48 -11.10 -2.77 3.24
N TRP A 49 -11.26 -1.84 2.31
CA TRP A 49 -12.25 -0.74 2.41
C TRP A 49 -13.32 -0.77 1.34
N GLY A 50 -13.09 -1.47 0.23
CA GLY A 50 -13.99 -1.52 -0.92
C GLY A 50 -15.04 -2.64 -0.87
N GLY A 51 -15.25 -3.27 0.28
CA GLY A 51 -16.15 -4.42 0.43
C GLY A 51 -15.57 -5.72 -0.14
N GLY A 52 -14.26 -5.78 -0.38
CA GLY A 52 -13.57 -7.02 -0.74
C GLY A 52 -13.47 -8.00 0.43
N TYR A 53 -12.73 -9.10 0.23
CA TYR A 53 -12.79 -10.24 1.14
C TYR A 53 -12.24 -10.01 2.56
N ILE A 54 -11.42 -8.98 2.77
CA ILE A 54 -10.85 -8.64 4.09
C ILE A 54 -11.81 -7.72 4.88
N GLY A 55 -12.32 -6.66 4.26
CA GLY A 55 -13.23 -5.73 4.95
C GLY A 55 -14.70 -6.13 4.89
N GLY A 56 -15.09 -6.96 3.91
CA GLY A 56 -16.47 -7.35 3.64
C GLY A 56 -16.82 -8.79 4.02
N GLY A 57 -15.87 -9.55 4.58
CA GLY A 57 -16.12 -10.93 5.05
C GLY A 57 -16.43 -11.94 3.95
N ALA A 58 -16.15 -11.63 2.68
CA ALA A 58 -16.65 -12.36 1.50
C ALA A 58 -16.18 -13.83 1.34
N ILE A 59 -15.35 -14.36 2.25
CA ILE A 59 -14.97 -15.79 2.27
C ILE A 59 -15.90 -16.58 3.22
N ASP A 60 -16.75 -15.91 4.01
CA ASP A 60 -17.64 -16.54 4.98
C ASP A 60 -19.11 -16.15 4.73
N LEU A 61 -20.00 -17.13 4.82
CA LEU A 61 -21.45 -16.94 4.66
C LEU A 61 -22.11 -16.36 5.93
N ASN A 62 -21.35 -16.21 7.02
CA ASN A 62 -21.75 -15.50 8.24
C ASN A 62 -20.89 -14.23 8.43
N PRO A 63 -21.33 -13.06 7.95
CA PRO A 63 -20.54 -11.82 8.00
C PRO A 63 -20.18 -11.37 9.43
N ASP A 64 -20.96 -11.79 10.43
CA ASP A 64 -20.80 -11.38 11.83
C ASP A 64 -19.65 -12.12 12.56
N LEU A 65 -19.16 -13.23 11.99
CA LEU A 65 -18.14 -14.11 12.58
C LEU A 65 -16.98 -14.44 11.61
N SER A 66 -16.94 -13.78 10.45
CA SER A 66 -15.94 -14.08 9.43
C SER A 66 -14.52 -13.88 9.97
N PRO A 67 -13.67 -14.92 10.03
CA PRO A 67 -12.28 -14.79 10.49
C PRO A 67 -11.45 -13.90 9.55
N SER A 68 -11.98 -13.53 8.37
CA SER A 68 -11.35 -12.58 7.47
C SER A 68 -11.79 -11.13 7.69
N PHE A 69 -12.77 -10.84 8.55
CA PHE A 69 -13.28 -9.47 8.80
C PHE A 69 -12.26 -8.62 9.57
N ALA A 70 -11.36 -7.97 8.84
CA ALA A 70 -10.37 -7.07 9.42
C ALA A 70 -10.87 -5.63 9.42
N LEU A 71 -10.77 -5.00 10.58
CA LEU A 71 -11.07 -3.59 10.75
C LEU A 71 -9.78 -2.77 10.63
N ASP A 72 -9.70 -1.96 9.57
CA ASP A 72 -8.64 -0.98 9.38
C ASP A 72 -9.25 0.42 9.27
N PHE A 73 -9.26 1.15 10.38
CA PHE A 73 -9.97 2.43 10.45
C PHE A 73 -9.30 3.55 9.62
N ALA A 74 -7.96 3.59 9.57
CA ALA A 74 -7.21 4.72 9.03
C ALA A 74 -6.00 4.33 8.17
N GLY A 75 -5.85 3.05 7.82
CA GLY A 75 -4.87 2.59 6.85
C GLY A 75 -3.65 1.94 7.50
N GLY A 76 -3.80 1.33 8.68
CA GLY A 76 -2.75 0.52 9.29
C GLY A 76 -2.24 -0.53 8.30
N THR A 77 -3.16 -1.20 7.59
CA THR A 77 -2.84 -2.16 6.53
C THR A 77 -2.65 -1.45 5.19
N VAL A 78 -3.69 -0.74 4.71
CA VAL A 78 -3.74 -0.21 3.34
C VAL A 78 -2.63 0.80 3.04
N VAL A 79 -2.19 1.56 4.06
CA VAL A 79 -1.21 2.64 3.93
C VAL A 79 0.11 2.23 4.58
N HIS A 80 0.14 1.95 5.88
CA HIS A 80 1.38 1.83 6.62
C HIS A 80 2.11 0.50 6.39
N ILE A 81 1.41 -0.64 6.45
CA ILE A 81 2.01 -1.95 6.18
C ILE A 81 2.44 -2.04 4.71
N THR A 82 1.54 -1.72 3.76
CA THR A 82 1.89 -1.80 2.34
C THR A 82 3.06 -0.90 1.98
N SER A 83 3.09 0.36 2.45
CA SER A 83 4.20 1.27 2.17
C SER A 83 5.50 0.85 2.86
N GLY A 84 5.44 0.42 4.13
CA GLY A 84 6.62 -0.01 4.89
C GLY A 84 7.28 -1.25 4.30
N PHE A 85 6.50 -2.28 3.96
CA PHE A 85 7.05 -3.48 3.31
C PHE A 85 7.53 -3.22 1.88
N SER A 86 6.88 -2.32 1.14
CA SER A 86 7.34 -1.90 -0.18
C SER A 86 8.65 -1.11 -0.12
N ALA A 87 8.79 -0.24 0.88
CA ALA A 87 10.03 0.49 1.16
C ALA A 87 11.17 -0.47 1.53
N LEU A 88 10.89 -1.47 2.38
CA LEU A 88 11.85 -2.51 2.75
C LEU A 88 12.27 -3.33 1.52
N ALA A 89 11.32 -3.84 0.74
CA ALA A 89 11.60 -4.60 -0.47
C ALA A 89 12.43 -3.80 -1.47
N GLY A 90 12.05 -2.55 -1.74
CA GLY A 90 12.81 -1.67 -2.62
C GLY A 90 14.19 -1.32 -2.08
N ALA A 91 14.34 -1.14 -0.76
CA ALA A 91 15.65 -0.91 -0.14
C ALA A 91 16.58 -2.12 -0.25
N LEU A 92 16.04 -3.34 -0.14
CA LEU A 92 16.79 -4.58 -0.35
C LEU A 92 17.21 -4.75 -1.82
N ILE A 93 16.32 -4.45 -2.77
CA ILE A 93 16.60 -4.55 -4.20
C ILE A 93 17.62 -3.52 -4.67
N LEU A 94 17.48 -2.26 -4.23
CA LEU A 94 18.41 -1.18 -4.59
C LEU A 94 19.75 -1.30 -3.85
N GLY A 95 19.80 -2.07 -2.76
CA GLY A 95 20.97 -2.24 -1.93
C GLY A 95 21.30 -1.00 -1.09
N ARG A 96 22.42 -1.11 -0.36
CA ARG A 96 22.96 -0.04 0.48
C ARG A 96 23.48 1.09 -0.41
N ARG A 97 23.32 2.36 0.00
CA ARG A 97 23.95 3.45 -0.74
C ARG A 97 25.47 3.34 -0.59
N LEU A 98 26.17 3.75 -1.64
CA LEU A 98 27.62 3.79 -1.70
C LEU A 98 28.05 5.24 -1.61
N GLY A 99 28.88 5.59 -0.63
CA GLY A 99 29.48 6.92 -0.53
C GLY A 99 28.60 7.99 0.13
N TYR A 100 27.79 7.62 1.13
CA TYR A 100 27.65 8.52 2.28
C TYR A 100 28.81 8.29 3.24
#